data_AF-A0A841KUN0-F1
#
_entry.id   AF-A0A841KUN0-F1
#
_cell.length_a   1.000
_cell.length_b   1.000
_cell.length_c   1.000
_cell.angle_alpha   90.00
_cell.angle_beta   90.00
_cell.angle_gamma   90.00
#
_symmetry.space_group_name_H-M   'P 1'
#
loop_
_entity.id
_entity.type
_entity.pdbx_description
1 polymer ?
#
loop_
_entity_poly.entity_id
_entity_poly.type
_entity_poly.pdbx_seq_one_letter_code
_entity_poly.pdbx_strand_id
1 'polypeptide(L)'
;MKKRKLIVILMLCCMIVLAACTNSASSSEKNLSTDDNQSTVKEESGAKLEDDRKESNNSEADSLSKNVTTKNEVYIYTEKKYGKDNSALDFHIFAQDKAGNKLWEKVWKDIQETELEVASEYTIANDMVYIEVSANLYALELQTGREKWGNVLVGSTPAPVVDEDGVIYCAGYYGPFITAVYPDGGIKWQVDDLDQYYWPYEIMLKDNKVYVTFGDPDDNIDTCVFKKQSGDFIDAIASNFKTTGWESITASSILDPNKPNYIPKNIADQNTATAWVEGKEDDGVGEWIKFESPSVQEIYKVDIYNGYQKSYELFQANSRLKAVKIEFSDGTSLIKTFKDDLGKTSIMLGKPVRTTSIKFTILDIYKGKKYSDTCISEISTY
;
A
#
# COMPACT_ATOMS: atom_id res chain seq x y z
N MET A 1 -38.70 -10.23 26.75
CA MET A 1 -38.21 -11.47 26.07
C MET A 1 -37.73 -11.06 24.68
N LYS A 2 -36.51 -11.21 24.17
CA LYS A 2 -35.18 -11.66 24.62
C LYS A 2 -34.19 -10.78 23.84
N LYS A 3 -33.26 -10.09 24.50
CA LYS A 3 -32.09 -9.48 23.85
C LYS A 3 -31.14 -10.62 23.47
N ARG A 4 -30.82 -10.80 22.18
CA ARG A 4 -29.75 -11.70 21.74
C ARG A 4 -28.44 -10.91 21.79
N LYS A 5 -27.57 -11.26 22.75
CA LYS A 5 -26.17 -10.86 22.79
C LYS A 5 -25.45 -11.58 21.66
N LEU A 6 -24.85 -10.84 20.74
CA LEU A 6 -23.84 -11.38 19.83
C LEU A 6 -22.53 -11.38 20.62
N ILE A 7 -21.97 -12.56 20.84
CA ILE A 7 -20.66 -12.75 21.48
C ILE A 7 -19.64 -12.70 20.35
N VAL A 8 -18.87 -11.62 20.28
CA VAL A 8 -17.62 -11.57 19.51
C VAL A 8 -16.55 -12.20 20.39
N ILE A 9 -15.97 -13.32 19.95
CA ILE A 9 -14.85 -13.97 20.63
C ILE A 9 -13.59 -13.23 20.17
N LEU A 10 -13.07 -12.36 21.02
CA LEU A 10 -11.76 -11.73 20.87
C LEU A 10 -10.70 -12.75 21.33
N MET A 11 -9.96 -13.35 20.39
CA MET A 11 -8.80 -14.17 20.75
C MET A 11 -7.59 -13.26 20.99
N LEU A 12 -7.34 -12.99 22.27
CA LEU A 12 -6.14 -12.34 22.77
C LEU A 12 -4.96 -13.33 22.66
N CYS A 13 -4.08 -13.13 21.69
CA CYS A 13 -2.77 -13.81 21.63
C CYS A 13 -1.64 -12.79 21.81
N CYS A 14 -1.60 -12.13 22.97
CA CYS A 14 -0.37 -11.55 23.50
C CYS A 14 0.41 -12.65 24.21
N MET A 15 1.45 -13.19 23.59
CA MET A 15 2.54 -13.86 24.32
C MET A 15 3.87 -13.22 23.95
N ILE A 16 4.28 -12.30 24.83
CA ILE A 16 5.65 -11.84 25.01
C ILE A 16 6.48 -13.04 25.47
N VAL A 17 7.51 -13.42 24.70
CA VAL A 17 8.58 -14.29 25.19
C VAL A 17 9.82 -13.42 25.39
N LEU A 18 10.00 -12.93 26.62
CA LEU A 18 11.29 -12.48 27.13
C LEU A 18 12.05 -13.73 27.62
N ALA A 19 13.01 -14.20 26.84
CA ALA A 19 13.97 -15.19 27.31
C ALA A 19 15.16 -14.46 27.96
N ALA A 20 15.19 -14.51 29.30
CA ALA A 20 16.32 -14.12 30.12
C ALA A 20 17.46 -15.13 29.95
N CYS A 21 18.60 -14.70 29.41
CA CYS A 21 19.87 -15.41 29.59
C CYS A 21 20.54 -14.92 30.86
N THR A 22 20.56 -15.78 31.86
CA THR A 22 21.40 -15.69 33.06
C THR A 22 22.87 -15.72 32.66
N ASN A 23 23.65 -14.73 33.08
CA ASN A 23 25.09 -14.91 33.31
C ASN A 23 25.44 -14.38 34.69
N SER A 24 25.80 -15.32 35.56
CA SER A 24 26.46 -15.09 36.82
C SER A 24 27.94 -14.79 36.60
N ALA A 25 28.44 -13.66 37.10
CA ALA A 25 29.82 -13.53 37.59
C ALA A 25 29.98 -12.24 38.42
N SER A 26 29.90 -12.43 39.74
CA SER A 26 30.59 -11.77 40.85
C SER A 26 31.38 -10.45 40.64
N SER A 27 30.93 -9.42 41.37
CA SER A 27 31.66 -8.57 42.33
C SER A 27 33.03 -7.95 41.97
N SER A 28 33.10 -6.61 42.02
CA SER A 28 33.75 -5.90 43.14
C SER A 28 33.40 -4.40 43.11
N GLU A 29 33.20 -3.84 44.31
CA GLU A 29 32.79 -2.47 44.58
C GLU A 29 33.97 -1.48 44.64
N LYS A 30 33.62 -0.20 44.40
CA LYS A 30 34.13 1.05 45.04
C LYS A 30 35.57 1.51 44.78
N ASN A 31 35.73 2.68 44.14
CA ASN A 31 35.74 3.97 44.87
C ASN A 31 35.80 5.20 43.93
N LEU A 32 35.11 6.25 44.34
CA LEU A 32 35.24 7.64 43.90
C LEU A 32 36.48 8.30 44.54
N SER A 33 37.17 9.18 43.80
CA SER A 33 37.70 10.49 44.25
C SER A 33 38.51 11.13 43.09
N THR A 34 38.00 12.18 42.43
CA THR A 34 38.29 13.63 42.61
C THR A 34 39.54 14.15 41.88
N ASP A 35 39.37 15.39 41.40
CA ASP A 35 40.38 16.40 41.06
C ASP A 35 41.14 16.24 39.73
N ASP A 36 41.54 17.30 39.04
CA ASP A 36 41.08 18.68 38.89
C ASP A 36 41.93 19.26 37.74
N ASN A 37 41.37 20.20 36.99
CA ASN A 37 42.03 21.34 36.35
C ASN A 37 43.17 21.23 35.29
N GLN A 38 42.96 22.09 34.26
CA GLN A 38 43.94 22.91 33.51
C GLN A 38 44.88 22.20 32.51
N SER A 39 45.25 22.77 31.36
CA SER A 39 44.92 24.03 30.67
C SER A 39 45.53 23.98 29.27
N THR A 40 44.97 24.79 28.38
CA THR A 40 45.39 25.22 27.03
C THR A 40 46.87 25.56 26.80
N VAL A 41 47.28 25.50 25.52
CA VAL A 41 48.07 26.46 24.69
C VAL A 41 48.58 25.65 23.45
N LYS A 42 48.09 25.81 22.21
CA LYS A 42 48.33 26.82 21.15
C LYS A 42 49.81 27.01 20.72
N GLU A 43 50.01 27.02 19.39
CA GLU A 43 51.10 27.59 18.55
C GLU A 43 51.74 26.53 17.64
N GLU A 44 52.13 26.77 16.39
CA GLU A 44 51.89 27.77 15.34
C GLU A 44 52.65 27.26 14.09
N SER A 45 52.33 27.83 12.92
CA SER A 45 53.15 28.02 11.69
C SER A 45 54.42 27.16 11.47
N GLY A 46 54.68 26.57 10.29
CA GLY A 46 54.68 27.21 8.97
C GLY A 46 56.08 27.15 8.33
N ALA A 47 56.10 26.98 7.01
CA ALA A 47 57.17 27.26 6.03
C ALA A 47 58.22 26.18 5.65
N LYS A 48 58.04 25.74 4.39
CA LYS A 48 58.99 25.68 3.25
C LYS A 48 60.33 24.96 3.38
N LEU A 49 60.63 24.13 2.38
CA LEU A 49 61.85 24.20 1.55
C LEU A 49 61.58 23.55 0.18
N GLU A 50 62.01 24.23 -0.88
CA GLU A 50 62.04 23.81 -2.28
C GLU A 50 63.42 23.24 -2.65
N ASP A 51 63.44 22.59 -3.83
CA ASP A 51 64.56 22.35 -4.76
C ASP A 51 65.26 20.98 -4.65
N ASP A 52 65.03 20.11 -5.64
CA ASP A 52 66.11 19.77 -6.58
C ASP A 52 65.61 19.00 -7.82
N ARG A 53 66.37 19.18 -8.91
CA ARG A 53 66.03 18.96 -10.32
C ARG A 53 66.17 17.52 -10.84
N LYS A 54 65.61 17.35 -12.07
CA LYS A 54 65.82 16.31 -13.12
C LYS A 54 64.84 15.13 -12.99
N GLU A 55 64.14 14.69 -14.03
CA GLU A 55 64.63 14.29 -15.35
C GLU A 55 63.46 14.16 -16.35
N SER A 56 63.76 14.33 -17.63
CA SER A 56 62.87 14.05 -18.77
C SER A 56 62.60 12.55 -18.93
N ASN A 57 61.35 12.15 -19.21
CA ASN A 57 60.97 11.31 -20.37
C ASN A 57 59.50 10.84 -20.32
N ASN A 58 58.82 11.06 -21.44
CA ASN A 58 57.76 10.27 -22.07
C ASN A 58 56.60 9.63 -21.26
N SER A 59 55.40 10.04 -21.70
CA SER A 59 54.20 9.23 -21.98
C SER A 59 53.66 8.34 -20.87
N GLU A 60 52.59 8.80 -20.23
CA GLU A 60 51.31 8.09 -20.20
C GLU A 60 50.25 9.04 -19.63
N ALA A 61 49.27 9.38 -20.45
CA ALA A 61 48.07 10.07 -20.00
C ALA A 61 47.28 9.07 -19.16
N ASP A 62 47.32 9.26 -17.84
CA ASP A 62 46.57 8.49 -16.87
C ASP A 62 45.07 8.75 -17.09
N SER A 63 44.42 7.84 -17.82
CA SER A 63 42.98 7.84 -18.01
C SER A 63 42.32 7.39 -16.72
N LEU A 64 41.97 8.35 -15.87
CA LEU A 64 40.95 8.17 -14.82
C LEU A 64 39.61 7.94 -15.52
N SER A 65 39.34 6.71 -15.93
CA SER A 65 38.00 6.26 -16.32
C SER A 65 37.13 6.25 -15.07
N LYS A 66 36.37 7.34 -14.86
CA LYS A 66 35.15 7.26 -14.06
C LYS A 66 34.24 6.26 -14.76
N ASN A 67 34.22 5.01 -14.28
CA ASN A 67 33.18 4.05 -14.61
C ASN A 67 31.85 4.63 -14.14
N VAL A 68 31.18 5.37 -15.01
CA VAL A 68 29.78 5.74 -14.86
C VAL A 68 29.01 4.45 -15.07
N THR A 69 28.77 3.69 -13.99
CA THR A 69 27.87 2.55 -14.03
C THR A 69 26.47 3.10 -14.32
N THR A 70 26.03 2.99 -15.56
CA THR A 70 24.64 3.27 -15.93
C THR A 70 23.75 2.36 -15.10
N LYS A 71 22.86 2.94 -14.29
CA LYS A 71 21.83 2.16 -13.60
C LYS A 71 21.00 1.46 -14.67
N ASN A 72 20.92 0.14 -14.59
CA ASN A 72 20.05 -0.62 -15.46
C ASN A 72 18.60 -0.33 -15.05
N GLU A 73 17.69 -0.30 -16.03
CA GLU A 73 16.25 -0.33 -15.75
C GLU A 73 15.93 -1.67 -15.06
N VAL A 74 15.32 -1.58 -13.88
CA VAL A 74 14.95 -2.72 -13.04
C VAL A 74 13.45 -2.70 -12.80
N TYR A 75 12.80 -3.86 -12.96
CA TYR A 75 11.37 -4.06 -12.71
C TYR A 75 11.18 -5.02 -11.54
N ILE A 76 10.40 -4.62 -10.53
CA ILE A 76 10.19 -5.39 -9.30
C ILE A 76 8.86 -6.15 -9.36
N TYR A 77 8.90 -7.41 -8.95
CA TYR A 77 7.75 -8.30 -8.89
C TYR A 77 7.71 -9.01 -7.54
N THR A 78 6.50 -9.34 -7.10
CA THR A 78 6.24 -10.11 -5.88
C THR A 78 5.39 -11.34 -6.19
N GLU A 79 5.63 -12.45 -5.51
CA GLU A 79 4.92 -13.71 -5.71
C GLU A 79 4.76 -14.45 -4.38
N LYS A 80 3.55 -14.95 -4.08
CA LYS A 80 3.29 -15.88 -2.96
C LYS A 80 3.31 -17.31 -3.49
N LYS A 81 4.11 -18.19 -2.90
CA LYS A 81 4.17 -19.62 -3.23
C LYS A 81 3.70 -20.46 -2.06
N TYR A 82 2.56 -21.11 -2.21
CA TYR A 82 1.97 -21.95 -1.18
C TYR A 82 2.62 -23.33 -1.11
N GLY A 83 2.83 -23.82 0.10
CA GLY A 83 3.20 -25.20 0.38
C GLY A 83 2.10 -26.17 -0.07
N LYS A 84 2.43 -27.46 -0.20
CA LYS A 84 1.51 -28.50 -0.74
C LYS A 84 0.20 -28.64 0.03
N ASP A 85 0.20 -28.30 1.31
CA ASP A 85 -0.96 -28.38 2.21
C ASP A 85 -1.58 -27.01 2.52
N ASN A 86 -1.12 -25.94 1.85
CA ASN A 86 -1.50 -24.54 2.10
C ASN A 86 -1.34 -24.09 3.56
N SER A 87 -0.54 -24.78 4.37
CA SER A 87 -0.30 -24.39 5.78
C SER A 87 0.72 -23.26 5.93
N ALA A 88 1.58 -23.09 4.94
CA ALA A 88 2.61 -22.06 4.91
C ALA A 88 2.82 -21.57 3.47
N LEU A 89 3.41 -20.38 3.33
CA LEU A 89 3.87 -19.88 2.04
C LEU A 89 5.27 -19.28 2.11
N ASP A 90 5.94 -19.31 0.97
CA ASP A 90 7.13 -18.52 0.70
C ASP A 90 6.70 -17.22 0.00
N PHE A 91 7.13 -16.08 0.52
CA PHE A 91 6.96 -14.78 -0.13
C PHE A 91 8.24 -14.41 -0.88
N HIS A 92 8.11 -14.21 -2.19
CA HIS A 92 9.19 -13.87 -3.09
C HIS A 92 9.07 -12.41 -3.51
N ILE A 93 10.18 -11.69 -3.49
CA ILE A 93 10.37 -10.44 -4.23
C ILE A 93 11.59 -10.59 -5.14
N PHE A 94 11.46 -10.21 -6.40
CA PHE A 94 12.54 -10.34 -7.37
C PHE A 94 12.55 -9.19 -8.38
N ALA A 95 13.74 -8.94 -8.91
CA ALA A 95 13.97 -7.98 -9.97
C ALA A 95 14.19 -8.68 -11.31
N GLN A 96 13.73 -8.04 -12.38
CA GLN A 96 14.07 -8.41 -13.76
C GLN A 96 14.59 -7.20 -14.54
N ASP A 97 15.40 -7.48 -15.56
CA ASP A 97 15.70 -6.50 -16.60
C ASP A 97 14.55 -6.39 -17.62
N LYS A 98 14.69 -5.47 -18.58
CA LYS A 98 13.71 -5.27 -19.66
C LYS A 98 13.48 -6.51 -20.55
N ALA A 99 14.44 -7.43 -20.61
CA ALA A 99 14.32 -8.67 -21.36
C ALA A 99 13.67 -9.81 -20.55
N GLY A 100 13.33 -9.56 -19.27
CA GLY A 100 12.73 -10.53 -18.36
C GLY A 100 13.75 -11.43 -17.66
N ASN A 101 15.05 -11.16 -17.78
CA ASN A 101 16.06 -11.94 -17.06
C ASN A 101 16.03 -11.54 -15.58
N LYS A 102 15.94 -12.55 -14.70
CA LYS A 102 15.97 -12.33 -13.25
C LYS A 102 17.35 -11.82 -12.81
N LEU A 103 17.37 -10.64 -12.20
CA LEU A 103 18.57 -9.98 -11.71
C LEU A 103 18.92 -10.41 -10.28
N TRP A 104 17.92 -10.42 -9.41
CA TRP A 104 18.05 -10.84 -8.01
C TRP A 104 16.71 -11.33 -7.47
N GLU A 105 16.74 -12.07 -6.37
CA GLU A 105 15.56 -12.59 -5.67
C GLU A 105 15.83 -12.64 -4.16
N LYS A 106 14.84 -12.24 -3.36
CA LYS A 106 14.79 -12.44 -1.92
C LYS A 106 13.53 -13.21 -1.58
N VAL A 107 13.66 -14.16 -0.65
CA VAL A 107 12.60 -15.06 -0.23
C VAL A 107 12.49 -15.05 1.28
N TRP A 108 11.29 -14.82 1.78
CA TRP A 108 10.91 -15.11 3.16
C TRP A 108 10.11 -16.41 3.16
N LYS A 109 10.57 -17.40 3.92
CA LYS A 109 10.06 -18.77 3.87
C LYS A 109 9.17 -19.10 5.03
N ASP A 110 8.36 -20.14 4.84
CA ASP A 110 7.57 -20.77 5.89
C ASP A 110 6.67 -19.79 6.66
N ILE A 111 6.15 -18.77 5.97
CA ILE A 111 5.25 -17.79 6.56
C ILE A 111 3.88 -18.45 6.78
N GLN A 112 3.42 -18.38 8.02
CA GLN A 112 2.05 -18.74 8.38
C GLN A 112 1.13 -17.57 8.04
N GLU A 113 0.20 -17.75 7.11
CA GLU A 113 -0.82 -16.75 6.86
C GLU A 113 -1.71 -16.58 8.10
N THR A 114 -1.94 -15.32 8.46
CA THR A 114 -2.97 -14.94 9.41
C THR A 114 -4.10 -14.26 8.64
N GLU A 115 -5.04 -13.63 9.34
CA GLU A 115 -6.02 -12.74 8.70
C GLU A 115 -5.39 -11.48 8.08
N LEU A 116 -4.12 -11.18 8.38
CA LEU A 116 -3.39 -10.04 7.83
C LEU A 116 -2.72 -10.40 6.50
N GLU A 117 -2.62 -9.41 5.63
CA GLU A 117 -1.79 -9.53 4.43
C GLU A 117 -0.32 -9.78 4.82
N VAL A 118 0.26 -10.82 4.22
CA VAL A 118 1.65 -11.24 4.47
C VAL A 118 2.65 -10.17 4.11
N ALA A 119 2.37 -9.37 3.07
CA ALA A 119 3.24 -8.30 2.64
C ALA A 119 2.43 -7.13 2.11
N SER A 120 2.95 -5.92 2.30
CA SER A 120 2.43 -4.71 1.67
C SER A 120 2.77 -4.69 0.16
N GLU A 121 2.19 -3.75 -0.57
CA GLU A 121 2.82 -3.26 -1.79
C GLU A 121 4.19 -2.63 -1.46
N TYR A 122 5.08 -2.55 -2.46
CA TYR A 122 6.42 -1.99 -2.27
C TYR A 122 6.53 -0.55 -2.79
N THR A 123 7.50 0.19 -2.26
CA THR A 123 7.84 1.54 -2.72
C THR A 123 9.30 1.60 -3.15
N ILE A 124 9.56 2.18 -4.32
CA ILE A 124 10.91 2.45 -4.81
C ILE A 124 11.23 3.92 -4.57
N ALA A 125 12.25 4.19 -3.77
CA ALA A 125 12.76 5.55 -3.54
C ALA A 125 14.26 5.50 -3.23
N ASN A 126 15.02 6.50 -3.68
CA ASN A 126 16.45 6.65 -3.34
C ASN A 126 17.30 5.38 -3.59
N ASP A 127 17.08 4.71 -4.72
CA ASP A 127 17.73 3.43 -5.10
C ASP A 127 17.46 2.25 -4.15
N MET A 128 16.40 2.34 -3.35
CA MET A 128 15.95 1.30 -2.43
C MET A 128 14.54 0.84 -2.81
N VAL A 129 14.26 -0.41 -2.49
CA VAL A 129 12.91 -1.00 -2.42
C VAL A 129 12.55 -1.13 -0.95
N TYR A 130 11.47 -0.50 -0.54
CA TYR A 130 10.89 -0.59 0.79
C TYR A 130 9.64 -1.46 0.74
N ILE A 131 9.57 -2.46 1.61
CA ILE A 131 8.44 -3.40 1.66
C ILE A 131 8.24 -3.92 3.08
N GLU A 132 6.99 -4.06 3.50
CA GLU A 132 6.61 -4.73 4.74
C GLU A 132 6.36 -6.21 4.45
N VAL A 133 6.97 -7.10 5.23
CA VAL A 133 6.70 -8.54 5.20
C VAL A 133 6.51 -9.02 6.63
N SER A 134 5.37 -9.65 6.93
CA SER A 134 5.00 -10.10 8.28
C SER A 134 5.14 -9.00 9.33
N ALA A 135 4.55 -7.82 9.05
CA ALA A 135 4.58 -6.61 9.88
C ALA A 135 5.96 -5.94 10.07
N ASN A 136 6.99 -6.40 9.37
CA ASN A 136 8.35 -5.88 9.45
C ASN A 136 8.74 -5.15 8.17
N LEU A 137 9.27 -3.94 8.28
CA LEU A 137 9.82 -3.18 7.16
C LEU A 137 11.24 -3.65 6.81
N TYR A 138 11.51 -3.75 5.52
CA TYR A 138 12.81 -4.05 4.95
C TYR A 138 13.19 -3.01 3.90
N ALA A 139 14.49 -2.69 3.81
CA ALA A 139 15.05 -1.87 2.75
C ALA A 139 16.06 -2.67 1.94
N LEU A 140 15.76 -2.89 0.67
CA LEU A 140 16.60 -3.65 -0.27
C LEU A 140 17.20 -2.71 -1.31
N GLU A 141 18.45 -2.90 -1.67
CA GLU A 141 19.05 -2.14 -2.77
C GLU A 141 18.37 -2.51 -4.10
N LEU A 142 17.87 -1.51 -4.83
CA LEU A 142 17.09 -1.70 -6.06
C LEU A 142 17.82 -2.56 -7.10
N GLN A 143 19.13 -2.37 -7.22
CA GLN A 143 19.93 -3.00 -8.28
C GLN A 143 20.40 -4.41 -7.92
N THR A 144 20.51 -4.75 -6.64
CA THR A 144 21.17 -5.99 -6.19
C THR A 144 20.28 -6.88 -5.32
N GLY A 145 19.18 -6.35 -4.79
CA GLY A 145 18.32 -7.04 -3.81
C GLY A 145 18.98 -7.21 -2.45
N ARG A 146 20.18 -6.66 -2.24
CA ARG A 146 20.88 -6.74 -0.97
C ARG A 146 20.08 -5.98 0.09
N GLU A 147 19.75 -6.67 1.17
CA GLU A 147 19.15 -6.04 2.35
C GLU A 147 20.16 -5.09 2.98
N LYS A 148 19.84 -3.80 2.98
CA LYS A 148 20.63 -2.78 3.68
C LYS A 148 20.34 -2.80 5.17
N TRP A 149 19.06 -2.98 5.51
CA TRP A 149 18.55 -3.22 6.85
C TRP A 149 17.13 -3.82 6.75
N GLY A 150 16.62 -4.35 7.86
CA GLY A 150 15.32 -5.00 7.92
C GLY A 150 14.88 -5.37 9.33
N ASN A 151 13.74 -6.06 9.44
CA ASN A 151 13.11 -6.46 10.70
C ASN A 151 12.74 -5.28 11.61
N VAL A 152 12.31 -4.16 11.03
CA VAL A 152 11.77 -3.03 11.79
C VAL A 152 10.27 -3.24 11.94
N LEU A 153 9.78 -3.48 13.16
CA LEU A 153 8.35 -3.69 13.41
C LEU A 153 7.58 -2.38 13.21
N VAL A 154 6.76 -2.32 12.16
CA VAL A 154 6.01 -1.11 11.79
C VAL A 154 4.51 -1.35 11.54
N GLY A 155 4.09 -2.62 11.50
CA GLY A 155 2.75 -2.99 11.04
C GLY A 155 2.75 -3.48 9.60
N SER A 156 1.57 -3.86 9.11
CA SER A 156 1.35 -4.28 7.72
C SER A 156 0.18 -3.49 7.14
N THR A 157 0.36 -3.00 5.91
CA THR A 157 -0.55 -2.24 5.03
C THR A 157 -0.84 -0.79 5.46
N PRO A 158 -0.85 0.20 4.53
CA PRO A 158 -0.68 0.15 3.07
C PRO A 158 0.80 0.15 2.65
N ALA A 159 1.10 0.43 1.38
CA ALA A 159 2.47 0.60 0.90
C ALA A 159 3.25 1.65 1.73
N PRO A 160 4.54 1.42 2.06
CA PRO A 160 5.37 2.42 2.71
C PRO A 160 5.45 3.71 1.90
N VAL A 161 5.38 4.89 2.52
CA VAL A 161 5.53 6.18 1.83
C VAL A 161 6.85 6.84 2.23
N VAL A 162 7.62 7.30 1.25
CA VAL A 162 8.94 7.92 1.50
C VAL A 162 8.89 9.41 1.17
N ASP A 163 9.36 10.25 2.08
CA ASP A 163 9.42 11.70 1.89
C ASP A 163 10.71 12.19 1.20
N GLU A 164 10.82 13.51 1.01
CA GLU A 164 11.98 14.15 0.37
C GLU A 164 13.30 13.99 1.15
N ASP A 165 13.23 13.74 2.46
CA ASP A 165 14.39 13.51 3.34
C ASP A 165 14.73 12.01 3.44
N GLY A 166 13.94 11.15 2.78
CA GLY A 166 14.07 9.69 2.82
C GLY A 166 13.45 9.02 4.04
N VAL A 167 12.69 9.76 4.87
CA VAL A 167 11.95 9.17 6.00
C VAL A 167 10.81 8.33 5.45
N ILE A 168 10.66 7.12 5.98
CA ILE A 168 9.69 6.13 5.56
C ILE A 168 8.53 6.09 6.56
N TYR A 169 7.29 6.10 6.05
CA TYR A 169 6.06 6.09 6.82
C TYR A 169 5.29 4.81 6.53
N CYS A 170 4.94 4.08 7.58
CA CYS A 170 4.27 2.77 7.52
C CYS A 170 3.10 2.74 8.51
N ALA A 171 2.03 2.04 8.20
CA ALA A 171 0.87 1.88 9.08
C ALA A 171 0.55 0.40 9.29
N GLY A 172 -0.20 0.10 10.34
CA GLY A 172 -0.46 -1.28 10.74
C GLY A 172 -1.87 -1.50 11.26
N TYR A 173 -2.50 -2.59 10.81
CA TYR A 173 -3.87 -2.96 11.17
C TYR A 173 -4.08 -3.18 12.69
N TYR A 174 -3.11 -3.79 13.38
CA TYR A 174 -3.15 -4.04 14.82
C TYR A 174 -2.07 -3.27 15.59
N GLY A 175 -1.65 -2.17 15.00
CA GLY A 175 -0.50 -1.45 15.48
C GLY A 175 0.83 -2.05 15.01
N PRO A 176 1.93 -1.27 15.10
CA PRO A 176 1.94 0.17 15.29
C PRO A 176 1.05 0.91 14.28
N PHE A 177 0.23 1.87 14.73
CA PHE A 177 -0.80 2.49 13.88
C PHE A 177 -0.18 3.34 12.80
N ILE A 178 0.89 4.04 13.16
CA ILE A 178 1.76 4.73 12.23
C ILE A 178 3.17 4.79 12.80
N THR A 179 4.16 4.43 11.98
CA THR A 179 5.57 4.50 12.32
C THR A 179 6.29 5.33 11.27
N ALA A 180 7.12 6.26 11.72
CA ALA A 180 8.13 6.90 10.88
C ALA A 180 9.50 6.27 11.15
N VAL A 181 10.23 5.93 10.09
CA VAL A 181 11.53 5.27 10.13
C VAL A 181 12.54 6.12 9.37
N TYR A 182 13.72 6.33 9.94
CA TYR A 182 14.83 7.00 9.28
C TYR A 182 15.38 6.16 8.11
N PRO A 183 16.09 6.76 7.14
CA PRO A 183 16.69 6.04 6.02
C PRO A 183 17.67 4.90 6.40
N ASP A 184 18.16 4.90 7.64
CA ASP A 184 19.06 3.89 8.19
C ASP A 184 18.35 2.74 8.93
N GLY A 185 17.01 2.78 9.00
CA GLY A 185 16.18 1.77 9.66
C GLY A 185 15.86 2.09 11.13
N GLY A 186 16.39 3.18 11.69
CA GLY A 186 16.05 3.61 13.04
C GLY A 186 14.62 4.15 13.13
N ILE A 187 13.84 3.76 14.14
CA ILE A 187 12.52 4.36 14.38
C ILE A 187 12.70 5.83 14.75
N LYS A 188 12.07 6.72 13.98
CA LYS A 188 12.02 8.17 14.23
C LYS A 188 10.98 8.51 15.28
N TRP A 189 9.78 7.97 15.11
CA TRP A 189 8.68 8.00 16.07
C TRP A 189 7.68 6.91 15.70
N GLN A 190 6.86 6.52 16.67
CA GLN A 190 5.88 5.44 16.54
C GLN A 190 4.66 5.77 17.39
N VAL A 191 3.46 5.52 16.86
CA VAL A 191 2.17 5.72 17.54
C VAL A 191 1.47 4.38 17.65
N ASP A 192 1.21 3.95 18.88
CA ASP A 192 0.69 2.61 19.20
C ASP A 192 -0.66 2.66 19.95
N ASP A 193 -1.25 3.84 20.15
CA ASP A 193 -2.39 4.07 21.04
C ASP A 193 -3.61 4.68 20.32
N LEU A 194 -4.10 4.00 19.29
CA LEU A 194 -5.26 4.39 18.48
C LEU A 194 -6.23 3.23 18.20
N ASP A 195 -6.54 2.45 19.23
CA ASP A 195 -7.30 1.19 19.19
C ASP A 195 -8.70 1.25 18.55
N GLN A 196 -9.25 2.44 18.33
CA GLN A 196 -10.54 2.64 17.65
C GLN A 196 -10.44 2.55 16.12
N TYR A 197 -9.23 2.63 15.55
CA TYR A 197 -8.98 2.62 14.12
C TYR A 197 -8.30 1.31 13.74
N TYR A 198 -8.82 0.57 12.76
CA TYR A 198 -8.34 -0.80 12.49
C TYR A 198 -7.69 -0.96 11.12
N TRP A 199 -8.25 -0.38 10.07
CA TRP A 199 -7.90 -0.77 8.69
C TRP A 199 -7.18 0.34 7.94
N PRO A 200 -5.86 0.47 8.06
CA PRO A 200 -5.12 1.49 7.32
C PRO A 200 -5.15 1.19 5.81
N TYR A 201 -5.62 2.16 5.03
CA TYR A 201 -5.76 2.05 3.58
C TYR A 201 -4.79 2.94 2.81
N GLU A 202 -4.39 4.06 3.39
CA GLU A 202 -3.55 5.04 2.70
C GLU A 202 -2.75 5.87 3.71
N ILE A 203 -1.52 6.21 3.31
CA ILE A 203 -0.68 7.22 3.96
C ILE A 203 -0.45 8.35 2.95
N MET A 204 -0.66 9.59 3.35
CA MET A 204 -0.38 10.77 2.55
C MET A 204 0.43 11.78 3.33
N LEU A 205 1.45 12.34 2.66
CA LEU A 205 2.28 13.41 3.20
C LEU A 205 1.87 14.75 2.58
N LYS A 206 1.55 15.75 3.41
CA LYS A 206 1.22 17.10 2.93
C LYS A 206 1.39 18.13 4.04
N ASP A 207 1.89 19.33 3.70
CA ASP A 207 1.89 20.49 4.59
C ASP A 207 2.44 20.19 6.00
N ASN A 208 3.57 19.46 6.04
CA ASN A 208 4.23 19.05 7.27
C ASN A 208 3.43 18.08 8.17
N LYS A 209 2.48 17.36 7.59
CA LYS A 209 1.61 16.40 8.26
C LYS A 209 1.63 15.06 7.54
N VAL A 210 1.28 14.02 8.30
CA VAL A 210 1.01 12.67 7.82
C VAL A 210 -0.49 12.44 8.01
N TYR A 211 -1.16 12.04 6.94
CA TYR A 211 -2.56 11.67 6.94
C TYR A 211 -2.61 10.16 6.77
N VAL A 212 -3.27 9.46 7.69
CA VAL A 212 -3.47 8.01 7.59
C VAL A 212 -4.96 7.76 7.61
N THR A 213 -5.44 7.12 6.55
CA THR A 213 -6.86 6.84 6.37
C THR A 213 -7.15 5.44 6.87
N PHE A 214 -8.00 5.32 7.89
CA PHE A 214 -8.36 4.07 8.54
C PHE A 214 -9.83 3.74 8.32
N GLY A 215 -10.15 2.48 8.10
CA GLY A 215 -11.50 1.95 8.24
C GLY A 215 -11.81 1.39 9.63
N ASP A 216 -13.10 1.23 9.90
CA ASP A 216 -13.63 0.50 11.05
C ASP A 216 -14.65 -0.59 10.63
N PRO A 217 -15.02 -1.50 11.56
CA PRO A 217 -15.99 -2.57 11.30
C PRO A 217 -17.38 -2.13 10.85
N ASP A 218 -17.73 -0.86 11.04
CA ASP A 218 -19.01 -0.26 10.67
C ASP A 218 -18.93 0.45 9.31
N ASP A 219 -17.87 0.19 8.52
CA ASP A 219 -17.58 0.80 7.21
C ASP A 219 -17.35 2.33 7.28
N ASN A 220 -17.14 2.90 8.46
CA ASN A 220 -16.69 4.29 8.58
C ASN A 220 -15.23 4.37 8.18
N ILE A 221 -14.84 5.56 7.71
CA ILE A 221 -13.44 5.87 7.47
C ILE A 221 -13.10 7.19 8.15
N ASP A 222 -11.98 7.18 8.86
CA ASP A 222 -11.43 8.33 9.51
C ASP A 222 -10.04 8.59 8.97
N THR A 223 -9.73 9.85 8.65
CA THR A 223 -8.37 10.25 8.34
C THR A 223 -7.74 10.87 9.58
N CYS A 224 -6.86 10.12 10.21
CA CYS A 224 -6.03 10.59 11.32
C CYS A 224 -4.90 11.45 10.80
N VAL A 225 -4.66 12.58 11.46
CA VAL A 225 -3.66 13.57 11.06
C VAL A 225 -2.59 13.64 12.15
N PHE A 226 -1.33 13.49 11.76
CA PHE A 226 -0.17 13.50 12.65
C PHE A 226 0.84 14.57 12.22
N LYS A 227 1.61 15.11 13.17
CA LYS A 227 2.76 15.96 12.86
C LYS A 227 3.88 15.12 12.24
N LYS A 228 4.38 15.50 11.07
CA LYS A 228 5.46 14.78 10.36
C LYS A 228 6.74 14.65 11.19
N GLN A 229 7.05 15.63 12.04
CA GLN A 229 8.28 15.65 12.86
C GLN A 229 8.25 14.69 14.03
N SER A 230 7.11 14.56 14.72
CA SER A 230 7.05 13.95 16.05
C SER A 230 6.02 12.82 16.18
N GLY A 231 5.14 12.65 15.20
CA GLY A 231 4.04 11.70 15.30
C GLY A 231 2.89 12.18 16.19
N ASP A 232 2.94 13.41 16.74
CA ASP A 232 1.85 13.93 17.57
C ASP A 232 0.54 13.88 16.78
N PHE A 233 -0.47 13.21 17.34
CA PHE A 233 -1.82 13.25 16.83
C PHE A 233 -2.35 14.70 16.88
N ILE A 234 -2.95 15.14 15.77
CA ILE A 234 -3.51 16.48 15.61
C ILE A 234 -5.04 16.39 15.66
N ASP A 235 -5.63 15.55 14.82
CA ASP A 235 -7.08 15.45 14.65
C ASP A 235 -7.45 14.15 13.92
N ALA A 236 -8.70 13.73 14.04
CA ALA A 236 -9.30 12.69 13.22
C ALA A 236 -10.46 13.31 12.42
N ILE A 237 -10.31 13.31 11.11
CA ILE A 237 -11.32 13.83 10.20
C ILE A 237 -12.24 12.68 9.83
N ALA A 238 -13.39 12.63 10.51
CA ALA A 238 -14.44 11.66 10.19
C ALA A 238 -14.96 11.91 8.77
N SER A 239 -14.70 10.95 7.89
CA SER A 239 -15.37 10.89 6.60
C SER A 239 -16.71 10.21 6.82
N ASN A 240 -17.72 11.01 7.16
CA ASN A 240 -19.11 10.58 7.01
C ASN A 240 -19.41 10.51 5.52
N PHE A 241 -19.05 9.38 4.92
CA PHE A 241 -19.32 9.05 3.54
C PHE A 241 -20.82 9.00 3.31
N LYS A 242 -21.36 10.15 2.95
CA LYS A 242 -22.70 10.23 2.37
C LYS A 242 -22.56 9.84 0.92
N THR A 243 -23.40 8.91 0.48
CA THR A 243 -23.48 8.59 -0.94
C THR A 243 -23.71 9.85 -1.74
N THR A 244 -22.95 10.02 -2.83
CA THR A 244 -23.06 11.20 -3.67
C THR A 244 -24.32 11.14 -4.53
N GLY A 245 -24.94 12.29 -4.78
CA GLY A 245 -26.17 12.40 -5.55
C GLY A 245 -25.89 12.51 -7.05
N TRP A 246 -26.06 11.42 -7.78
CA TRP A 246 -26.00 11.41 -9.24
C TRP A 246 -27.38 11.63 -9.85
N GLU A 247 -27.45 12.53 -10.84
CA GLU A 247 -28.71 12.85 -11.53
C GLU A 247 -29.04 11.79 -12.58
N SER A 248 -28.01 11.22 -13.24
CA SER A 248 -28.19 10.20 -14.26
C SER A 248 -27.11 9.13 -14.20
N ILE A 249 -27.53 7.89 -14.47
CA ILE A 249 -26.66 6.72 -14.69
C ILE A 249 -27.01 6.16 -16.06
N THR A 250 -26.03 6.15 -16.96
CA THR A 250 -26.18 5.68 -18.36
C THR A 250 -25.14 4.62 -18.66
N ALA A 251 -25.38 3.75 -19.65
CA ALA A 251 -24.41 2.76 -20.08
C ALA A 251 -24.32 2.70 -21.61
N SER A 252 -23.25 2.09 -22.10
CA SER A 252 -23.05 1.83 -23.54
C SER A 252 -24.09 0.89 -24.12
N SER A 253 -24.53 -0.11 -23.36
CA SER A 253 -25.53 -1.10 -23.75
C SER A 253 -26.24 -1.73 -22.55
N ILE A 254 -27.27 -2.51 -22.83
CA ILE A 254 -28.11 -3.22 -21.85
C ILE A 254 -28.53 -4.56 -22.48
N LEU A 255 -28.38 -5.68 -21.76
CA LEU A 255 -28.68 -7.03 -22.26
C LEU A 255 -30.07 -7.16 -22.91
N ASP A 256 -31.08 -6.57 -22.27
CA ASP A 256 -32.43 -6.49 -22.83
C ASP A 256 -33.02 -5.12 -22.53
N PRO A 257 -32.98 -4.16 -23.48
CA PRO A 257 -33.47 -2.81 -23.25
C PRO A 257 -34.99 -2.75 -23.04
N ASN A 258 -35.72 -3.83 -23.34
CA ASN A 258 -37.16 -3.91 -23.12
C ASN A 258 -37.53 -4.45 -21.73
N LYS A 259 -36.55 -4.90 -20.94
CA LYS A 259 -36.77 -5.40 -19.58
C LYS A 259 -36.04 -4.53 -18.54
N PRO A 260 -36.67 -4.24 -17.40
CA PRO A 260 -36.04 -3.43 -16.35
C PRO A 260 -34.95 -4.19 -15.57
N ASN A 261 -34.76 -5.49 -15.82
CA ASN A 261 -33.98 -6.37 -14.96
C ASN A 261 -32.46 -6.11 -14.99
N TYR A 262 -31.95 -5.42 -16.01
CA TYR A 262 -30.52 -5.31 -16.30
C TYR A 262 -30.05 -3.86 -16.54
N ILE A 263 -30.87 -2.89 -16.15
CA ILE A 263 -30.66 -1.49 -16.49
C ILE A 263 -29.54 -0.85 -15.64
N PRO A 264 -28.91 0.24 -16.13
CA PRO A 264 -27.86 0.95 -15.39
C PRO A 264 -28.28 1.44 -14.01
N LYS A 265 -29.57 1.70 -13.78
CA LYS A 265 -30.05 2.15 -12.46
C LYS A 265 -29.92 1.09 -11.37
N ASN A 266 -29.86 -0.19 -11.73
CA ASN A 266 -29.74 -1.29 -10.77
C ASN A 266 -28.40 -1.30 -10.04
N ILE A 267 -27.36 -0.62 -10.55
CA ILE A 267 -26.08 -0.54 -9.84
C ILE A 267 -26.04 0.55 -8.76
N ALA A 268 -27.15 1.20 -8.48
CA ALA A 268 -27.24 2.22 -7.43
C ALA A 268 -28.60 2.15 -6.70
N ASP A 269 -29.19 0.95 -6.64
CA ASP A 269 -30.48 0.72 -5.99
C ASP A 269 -30.35 0.14 -4.56
N GLN A 270 -29.10 -0.02 -4.10
CA GLN A 270 -28.69 -0.58 -2.82
C GLN A 270 -29.07 -2.06 -2.66
N ASN A 271 -29.23 -2.77 -3.77
CA ASN A 271 -29.61 -4.17 -3.79
C ASN A 271 -28.65 -5.00 -4.63
N THR A 272 -27.70 -5.66 -3.97
CA THR A 272 -26.72 -6.53 -4.63
C THR A 272 -27.32 -7.75 -5.35
N ALA A 273 -28.63 -7.99 -5.22
CA ALA A 273 -29.36 -9.01 -5.97
C ALA A 273 -29.91 -8.53 -7.32
N THR A 274 -29.73 -7.26 -7.68
CA THR A 274 -29.92 -6.72 -9.04
C THR A 274 -28.55 -6.45 -9.67
N ALA A 275 -28.54 -6.13 -10.96
CA ALA A 275 -27.31 -5.80 -11.69
C ALA A 275 -27.61 -4.96 -12.93
N TRP A 276 -26.61 -4.19 -13.37
CA TRP A 276 -26.46 -3.85 -14.78
C TRP A 276 -25.77 -5.03 -15.48
N VAL A 277 -26.28 -5.37 -16.66
CA VAL A 277 -25.70 -6.38 -17.53
C VAL A 277 -25.56 -5.75 -18.90
N GLU A 278 -24.33 -5.74 -19.42
CA GLU A 278 -24.07 -5.27 -20.77
C GLU A 278 -24.79 -6.14 -21.83
N GLY A 279 -24.96 -5.62 -23.04
CA GLY A 279 -25.76 -6.26 -24.08
C GLY A 279 -25.08 -6.44 -25.42
N LYS A 280 -23.75 -6.51 -25.44
CA LYS A 280 -23.02 -6.94 -26.63
C LYS A 280 -23.07 -8.46 -26.79
N GLU A 281 -22.83 -8.91 -28.02
CA GLU A 281 -22.73 -10.34 -28.32
C GLU A 281 -21.40 -10.95 -27.85
N ASP A 282 -20.41 -10.12 -27.50
CA ASP A 282 -19.09 -10.55 -27.00
C ASP A 282 -19.05 -10.59 -25.46
N ASP A 283 -17.84 -10.59 -24.86
CA ASP A 283 -17.69 -10.64 -23.40
C ASP A 283 -17.84 -9.25 -22.72
N GLY A 284 -18.19 -8.19 -23.47
CA GLY A 284 -18.43 -6.86 -22.92
C GLY A 284 -17.19 -5.99 -22.68
N VAL A 285 -16.01 -6.38 -23.15
CA VAL A 285 -14.80 -5.55 -23.04
C VAL A 285 -14.97 -4.24 -23.82
N GLY A 286 -14.66 -3.11 -23.16
CA GLY A 286 -14.87 -1.76 -23.69
C GLY A 286 -16.27 -1.19 -23.44
N GLU A 287 -17.21 -1.98 -22.91
CA GLU A 287 -18.48 -1.47 -22.43
C GLU A 287 -18.29 -0.60 -21.19
N TRP A 288 -19.19 0.34 -20.98
CA TRP A 288 -19.05 1.33 -19.93
C TRP A 288 -20.37 1.71 -19.28
N ILE A 289 -20.27 2.16 -18.03
CA ILE A 289 -21.34 2.82 -17.28
C ILE A 289 -20.83 4.18 -16.78
N LYS A 290 -21.70 5.19 -16.81
CA LYS A 290 -21.35 6.59 -16.52
C LYS A 290 -22.38 7.21 -15.59
N PHE A 291 -21.87 7.77 -14.51
CA PHE A 291 -22.60 8.61 -13.56
C PHE A 291 -22.36 10.08 -13.91
N GLU A 292 -23.41 10.90 -13.89
CA GLU A 292 -23.33 12.33 -14.18
C GLU A 292 -24.23 13.15 -13.25
N SER A 293 -23.76 14.34 -12.89
CA SER A 293 -24.49 15.33 -12.11
C SER A 293 -24.16 16.73 -12.64
N PRO A 294 -25.14 17.66 -12.73
CA PRO A 294 -24.86 19.04 -13.10
C PRO A 294 -24.04 19.79 -12.03
N SER A 295 -24.01 19.25 -10.80
CA SER A 295 -23.26 19.80 -9.67
C SER A 295 -21.99 18.98 -9.40
N VAL A 296 -20.92 19.67 -9.00
CA VAL A 296 -19.67 19.03 -8.61
C VAL A 296 -19.91 18.15 -7.38
N GLN A 297 -19.64 16.86 -7.52
CA GLN A 297 -19.51 15.91 -6.43
C GLN A 297 -18.06 15.89 -5.96
N GLU A 298 -17.86 15.60 -4.68
CA GLU A 298 -16.54 15.38 -4.11
C GLU A 298 -16.45 13.90 -3.73
N ILE A 299 -15.55 13.17 -4.39
CA ILE A 299 -15.50 11.71 -4.32
C ILE A 299 -14.22 11.29 -3.63
N TYR A 300 -14.34 10.53 -2.56
CA TYR A 300 -13.23 10.01 -1.76
C TYR A 300 -13.07 8.50 -1.95
N LYS A 301 -14.20 7.81 -2.17
CA LYS A 301 -14.27 6.37 -2.16
C LYS A 301 -15.27 5.86 -3.20
N VAL A 302 -14.93 4.74 -3.82
CA VAL A 302 -15.82 4.00 -4.71
C VAL A 302 -15.88 2.54 -4.26
N ASP A 303 -17.07 2.05 -3.93
CA ASP A 303 -17.33 0.64 -3.64
C ASP A 303 -17.98 -0.02 -4.86
N ILE A 304 -17.49 -1.19 -5.24
CA ILE A 304 -18.00 -1.96 -6.38
C ILE A 304 -18.30 -3.39 -5.94
N TYR A 305 -19.51 -3.86 -6.22
CA TYR A 305 -19.91 -5.26 -6.13
C TYR A 305 -19.83 -5.88 -7.52
N ASN A 306 -18.69 -6.53 -7.77
CA ASN A 306 -18.35 -7.13 -9.04
C ASN A 306 -19.20 -8.38 -9.35
N GLY A 307 -19.60 -8.57 -10.61
CA GLY A 307 -20.39 -9.72 -11.05
C GLY A 307 -21.86 -9.63 -10.66
N TYR A 308 -22.63 -10.70 -10.97
CA TYR A 308 -24.03 -10.80 -10.58
C TYR A 308 -24.17 -11.48 -9.22
N GLN A 309 -24.20 -10.68 -8.14
CA GLN A 309 -24.08 -11.19 -6.77
C GLN A 309 -25.40 -11.70 -6.16
N LYS A 310 -26.48 -11.80 -6.94
CA LYS A 310 -27.76 -12.39 -6.51
C LYS A 310 -27.61 -13.80 -5.95
N SER A 311 -26.69 -14.59 -6.50
CA SER A 311 -26.30 -15.87 -5.93
C SER A 311 -24.90 -16.25 -6.41
N TYR A 312 -24.24 -17.16 -5.70
CA TYR A 312 -22.93 -17.68 -6.11
C TYR A 312 -22.98 -18.35 -7.50
N GLU A 313 -24.08 -19.03 -7.81
CA GLU A 313 -24.28 -19.67 -9.12
C GLU A 313 -24.35 -18.63 -10.23
N LEU A 314 -25.06 -17.52 -10.03
CA LEU A 314 -25.14 -16.44 -11.03
C LEU A 314 -23.82 -15.68 -11.16
N PHE A 315 -23.11 -15.45 -10.06
CA PHE A 315 -21.77 -14.88 -10.08
C PHE A 315 -20.82 -15.70 -10.96
N GLN A 316 -20.84 -17.02 -10.82
CA GLN A 316 -20.01 -17.94 -11.61
C GLN A 316 -20.51 -18.15 -13.06
N ALA A 317 -21.82 -18.05 -13.29
CA ALA A 317 -22.42 -18.27 -14.60
C ALA A 317 -22.12 -17.15 -15.60
N ASN A 318 -22.08 -15.89 -15.15
CA ASN A 318 -21.88 -14.70 -15.98
C ASN A 318 -20.43 -14.22 -15.95
N SER A 319 -20.03 -13.30 -16.83
CA SER A 319 -18.70 -12.68 -16.76
C SER A 319 -18.61 -11.62 -15.67
N ARG A 320 -17.41 -11.39 -15.16
CA ARG A 320 -17.09 -10.49 -14.04
C ARG A 320 -15.92 -9.60 -14.41
N LEU A 321 -15.80 -8.43 -13.78
CA LEU A 321 -14.67 -7.54 -13.97
C LEU A 321 -13.38 -8.20 -13.48
N LYS A 322 -12.33 -8.10 -14.28
CA LYS A 322 -10.94 -8.35 -13.87
C LYS A 322 -10.15 -7.05 -13.80
N ALA A 323 -10.45 -6.10 -14.70
CA ALA A 323 -9.94 -4.74 -14.63
C ALA A 323 -10.97 -3.72 -15.15
N VAL A 324 -11.05 -2.56 -14.50
CA VAL A 324 -11.89 -1.43 -14.92
C VAL A 324 -11.05 -0.14 -14.93
N LYS A 325 -11.29 0.72 -15.93
CA LYS A 325 -10.81 2.11 -15.94
C LYS A 325 -11.88 3.00 -15.32
N ILE A 326 -11.50 3.82 -14.35
CA ILE A 326 -12.36 4.83 -13.73
C ILE A 326 -11.87 6.20 -14.17
N GLU A 327 -12.71 6.96 -14.86
CA GLU A 327 -12.38 8.27 -15.44
C GLU A 327 -13.26 9.37 -14.83
N PHE A 328 -12.66 10.50 -14.47
CA PHE A 328 -13.34 11.64 -13.85
C PHE A 328 -13.49 12.81 -14.85
N SER A 329 -14.36 13.79 -14.53
CA SER A 329 -14.63 14.91 -15.43
C SER A 329 -13.44 15.85 -15.65
N ASP A 330 -12.46 15.83 -14.75
CA ASP A 330 -11.21 16.61 -14.87
C ASP A 330 -10.17 15.94 -15.80
N GLY A 331 -10.50 14.76 -16.34
CA GLY A 331 -9.62 13.97 -17.21
C GLY A 331 -8.66 13.03 -16.46
N THR A 332 -8.63 13.07 -15.12
CA THR A 332 -7.88 12.08 -14.34
C THR A 332 -8.54 10.71 -14.44
N SER A 333 -7.73 9.66 -14.26
CA SER A 333 -8.23 8.29 -14.27
C SER A 333 -7.35 7.36 -13.46
N LEU A 334 -7.92 6.24 -13.03
CA LEU A 334 -7.19 5.12 -12.43
C LEU A 334 -7.68 3.79 -13.01
N ILE A 335 -6.85 2.76 -12.89
CA ILE A 335 -7.21 1.39 -13.25
C ILE A 335 -7.31 0.59 -11.95
N LYS A 336 -8.44 -0.08 -11.74
CA LYS A 336 -8.62 -1.02 -10.64
C LYS A 336 -8.71 -2.45 -11.17
N THR A 337 -7.90 -3.34 -10.59
CA THR A 337 -8.01 -4.79 -10.78
C THR A 337 -8.78 -5.44 -9.64
N PHE A 338 -9.46 -6.53 -9.92
CA PHE A 338 -10.32 -7.25 -8.97
C PHE A 338 -9.81 -8.67 -8.74
N LYS A 339 -9.98 -9.17 -7.52
CA LYS A 339 -9.91 -10.61 -7.23
C LYS A 339 -11.21 -11.27 -7.76
N ASP A 340 -11.16 -12.55 -8.12
CA ASP A 340 -12.33 -13.31 -8.60
C ASP A 340 -13.14 -13.88 -7.42
N ASP A 341 -13.59 -13.00 -6.53
CA ASP A 341 -14.33 -13.33 -5.31
C ASP A 341 -15.64 -12.53 -5.17
N LEU A 342 -16.53 -13.03 -4.32
CA LEU A 342 -17.77 -12.35 -3.97
C LEU A 342 -17.51 -11.22 -2.97
N GLY A 343 -18.42 -10.24 -2.96
CA GLY A 343 -18.42 -9.16 -2.00
C GLY A 343 -18.00 -7.82 -2.60
N LYS A 344 -17.64 -6.91 -1.70
CA LYS A 344 -17.36 -5.51 -1.99
C LYS A 344 -15.87 -5.32 -2.22
N THR A 345 -15.52 -4.62 -3.29
CA THR A 345 -14.18 -4.06 -3.46
C THR A 345 -14.24 -2.55 -3.25
N SER A 346 -13.53 -2.07 -2.23
CA SER A 346 -13.42 -0.63 -1.93
C SER A 346 -12.19 -0.03 -2.65
N ILE A 347 -12.37 1.15 -3.23
CA ILE A 347 -11.33 1.93 -3.90
C ILE A 347 -11.24 3.29 -3.24
N MET A 348 -10.14 3.54 -2.54
CA MET A 348 -9.83 4.85 -1.96
C MET A 348 -9.10 5.70 -3.00
N LEU A 349 -9.58 6.92 -3.24
CA LEU A 349 -8.95 7.87 -4.19
C LEU A 349 -7.79 8.65 -3.55
N GLY A 350 -7.70 8.54 -2.23
CA GLY A 350 -6.66 9.11 -1.39
C GLY A 350 -6.76 10.61 -1.16
N LYS A 351 -6.99 11.37 -2.24
CA LYS A 351 -7.51 12.74 -2.18
C LYS A 351 -8.90 12.77 -2.78
N PRO A 352 -9.81 13.60 -2.24
CA PRO A 352 -11.09 13.83 -2.89
C PRO A 352 -10.92 14.31 -4.32
N VAL A 353 -11.59 13.63 -5.24
CA VAL A 353 -11.72 14.05 -6.65
C VAL A 353 -13.01 14.83 -6.81
N ARG A 354 -12.87 16.11 -7.15
CA ARG A 354 -14.00 16.99 -7.44
C ARG A 354 -14.43 16.79 -8.88
N THR A 355 -15.59 16.20 -9.11
CA THR A 355 -16.02 15.75 -10.43
C THR A 355 -17.51 15.95 -10.67
N THR A 356 -17.91 16.21 -11.92
CA THR A 356 -19.31 16.17 -12.36
C THR A 356 -19.69 14.85 -13.03
N SER A 357 -18.71 13.97 -13.29
CA SER A 357 -18.98 12.66 -13.87
C SER A 357 -17.94 11.60 -13.48
N ILE A 358 -18.37 10.35 -13.35
CA ILE A 358 -17.48 9.20 -13.25
C ILE A 358 -17.87 8.20 -14.33
N LYS A 359 -16.90 7.75 -15.11
CA LYS A 359 -17.09 6.71 -16.13
C LYS A 359 -16.27 5.48 -15.78
N PHE A 360 -16.93 4.33 -15.76
CA PHE A 360 -16.33 3.02 -15.54
C PHE A 360 -16.31 2.27 -16.87
N THR A 361 -15.13 1.95 -17.39
CA THR A 361 -14.96 1.21 -18.65
C THR A 361 -14.32 -0.14 -18.38
N ILE A 362 -14.94 -1.22 -18.87
CA ILE A 362 -14.46 -2.59 -18.71
C ILE A 362 -13.19 -2.78 -19.54
N LEU A 363 -12.08 -3.17 -18.91
CA LEU A 363 -10.79 -3.38 -19.59
C LEU A 363 -10.45 -4.87 -19.75
N ASP A 364 -10.79 -5.69 -18.76
CA ASP A 364 -10.54 -7.12 -18.77
C ASP A 364 -11.58 -7.82 -17.89
N ILE A 365 -11.85 -9.10 -18.16
CA ILE A 365 -12.92 -9.88 -17.52
C ILE A 365 -12.45 -11.27 -17.09
N TYR A 366 -13.12 -11.82 -16.08
CA TYR A 366 -13.18 -13.25 -15.82
C TYR A 366 -14.39 -13.82 -16.54
N LYS A 367 -14.17 -14.75 -17.47
CA LYS A 367 -15.25 -15.35 -18.28
C LYS A 367 -16.26 -16.11 -17.42
N GLY A 368 -17.54 -15.93 -17.71
CA GLY A 368 -18.61 -16.75 -17.15
C GLY A 368 -18.55 -18.19 -17.61
N LYS A 369 -19.07 -19.10 -16.78
CA LYS A 369 -19.16 -20.53 -17.13
C LYS A 369 -20.30 -20.84 -18.11
N LYS A 370 -21.27 -19.93 -18.25
CA LYS A 370 -22.47 -20.16 -19.05
C LYS A 370 -22.80 -19.00 -20.00
N TYR A 371 -22.67 -17.77 -19.53
CA TYR A 371 -23.01 -16.56 -20.27
C TYR A 371 -21.75 -15.71 -20.45
N SER A 372 -21.61 -15.07 -21.61
CA SER A 372 -20.53 -14.10 -21.88
C SER A 372 -20.81 -12.74 -21.23
N ASP A 373 -22.07 -12.48 -20.87
CA ASP A 373 -22.55 -11.20 -20.36
C ASP A 373 -21.78 -10.74 -19.10
N THR A 374 -21.16 -9.56 -19.15
CA THR A 374 -20.47 -8.99 -17.97
C THR A 374 -21.44 -8.24 -17.08
N CYS A 375 -21.42 -8.58 -15.79
CA CYS A 375 -22.35 -8.06 -14.80
C CYS A 375 -21.64 -7.17 -13.77
N ILE A 376 -22.32 -6.11 -13.34
CA ILE A 376 -21.97 -5.32 -12.14
C ILE A 376 -23.23 -5.21 -11.30
N SER A 377 -23.16 -5.62 -10.03
CA SER A 377 -24.32 -5.59 -9.14
C SER A 377 -24.56 -4.23 -8.52
N GLU A 378 -23.51 -3.56 -8.03
CA GLU A 378 -23.63 -2.27 -7.33
C GLU A 378 -22.35 -1.44 -7.48
N ILE A 379 -22.50 -0.12 -7.56
CA ILE A 379 -21.44 0.88 -7.46
C ILE A 379 -21.94 2.00 -6.55
N SER A 380 -21.28 2.16 -5.40
CA SER A 380 -21.53 3.27 -4.47
C SER A 380 -20.35 4.21 -4.47
N THR A 381 -20.62 5.52 -4.54
CA THR A 381 -19.59 6.56 -4.50
C THR A 381 -19.87 7.50 -3.34
N TYR A 382 -18.82 7.95 -2.67
CA TYR A 382 -18.90 8.68 -1.40
C TYR A 382 -17.99 9.89 -1.35
#